data_AF-A0A2N6G788-F1
#
_entry.id   AF-A0A2N6G788-F1
#
_cell.length_a   1.000
_cell.length_b   1.000
_cell.length_c   1.000
_cell.angle_alpha   90.00
_cell.angle_beta   90.00
_cell.angle_gamma   90.00
#
_symmetry.space_group_name_H-M   'P 1'
#
loop_
_entity.id
_entity.type
_entity.pdbx_description
1 polymer ?
#
loop_
_entity_poly.entity_id
_entity_poly.type
_entity_poly.pdbx_seq_one_letter_code
_entity_poly.pdbx_strand_id
1 'polypeptide(L)'
;MILLLNKISLYSTFGVDDFDSLDGAINNMAPSMVEYYLSDLSNGIENIYLNKRNIQNSLNIGDFAIYLDYEDEIYLEINDEKEDFETSSLW
;
A
#
# COMPACT_ATOMS: atom_id res chain seq x y z
N MET A 1 -7.89 1.18 -5.26
CA MET A 1 -7.30 0.06 -6.04
C MET A 1 -6.61 -0.90 -5.08
N ILE A 2 -6.72 -2.21 -5.25
CA ILE A 2 -6.05 -3.23 -4.41
C ILE A 2 -5.06 -4.07 -5.23
N LEU A 3 -3.87 -4.28 -4.72
CA LEU A 3 -2.73 -4.89 -5.42
C LEU A 3 -2.09 -5.96 -4.52
N LEU A 4 -1.58 -7.04 -5.10
CA LEU A 4 -0.79 -8.04 -4.38
C LEU A 4 0.69 -7.66 -4.43
N LEU A 5 1.28 -7.26 -3.31
CA LEU A 5 2.69 -6.92 -3.25
C LEU A 5 3.55 -8.13 -2.93
N ASN A 6 4.74 -8.19 -3.53
CA ASN A 6 5.76 -9.13 -3.11
C ASN A 6 6.39 -8.63 -1.80
N LYS A 7 6.13 -9.37 -0.71
CA LYS A 7 6.67 -9.06 0.62
C LYS A 7 8.19 -8.91 0.66
N ILE A 8 8.91 -9.70 -0.13
CA ILE A 8 10.38 -9.67 -0.16
C ILE A 8 10.87 -8.34 -0.72
N SER A 9 10.26 -7.90 -1.82
CA SER A 9 10.59 -6.59 -2.42
C SER A 9 10.18 -5.45 -1.51
N LEU A 10 9.00 -5.52 -0.88
CA LEU A 10 8.53 -4.51 0.06
C LEU A 10 9.51 -4.35 1.23
N TYR A 11 9.83 -5.45 1.91
CA TYR A 11 10.75 -5.50 3.04
C TYR A 11 12.14 -4.99 2.66
N SER A 12 12.65 -5.37 1.49
CA SER A 12 13.93 -4.87 1.00
C SER A 12 13.90 -3.37 0.68
N THR A 13 12.79 -2.83 0.18
CA THR A 13 12.64 -1.40 -0.13
C THR A 13 12.58 -0.55 1.14
N PHE A 14 11.84 -1.00 2.15
CA PHE A 14 11.71 -0.31 3.43
C PHE A 14 12.83 -0.64 4.43
N GLY A 15 13.66 -1.64 4.13
CA GLY A 15 14.78 -2.07 4.98
C GLY A 15 14.33 -2.74 6.27
N VAL A 16 13.26 -3.53 6.22
CA VAL A 16 12.64 -4.20 7.37
C VAL A 16 12.59 -5.71 7.17
N ASP A 17 12.56 -6.48 8.25
CA ASP A 17 12.49 -7.95 8.20
C ASP A 17 11.07 -8.50 8.47
N ASP A 18 10.23 -7.70 9.15
CA ASP A 18 8.90 -8.10 9.61
C ASP A 18 7.84 -7.01 9.37
N PHE A 19 6.57 -7.41 9.25
CA PHE A 19 5.44 -6.49 9.09
C PHE A 19 5.30 -5.50 10.27
N ASP A 20 5.63 -5.93 11.50
CA ASP A 20 5.62 -5.05 12.67
C ASP A 20 6.68 -3.94 12.57
N SER A 21 7.84 -4.27 12.00
CA SER A 21 8.90 -3.29 11.73
C SER A 21 8.55 -2.35 10.57
N LEU A 22 7.70 -2.79 9.65
CA LEU A 22 7.22 -1.97 8.53
C LEU A 22 6.43 -0.75 9.03
N ASP A 23 5.57 -0.92 10.04
CA ASP A 23 4.84 0.19 10.67
C ASP A 23 5.82 1.24 11.21
N GLY A 24 6.85 0.80 11.95
CA GLY A 24 7.90 1.68 12.45
C GLY A 24 8.68 2.38 11.35
N ALA A 25 9.06 1.68 10.29
CA ALA A 25 9.80 2.26 9.16
C ALA A 25 8.98 3.30 8.40
N ILE A 26 7.71 2.99 8.13
CA ILE A 26 6.79 3.93 7.46
C ILE A 26 6.54 5.16 8.32
N ASN A 27 6.29 5.01 9.62
CA ASN A 27 6.12 6.14 10.54
C ASN A 27 7.37 7.02 10.67
N ASN A 28 8.57 6.47 10.41
CA ASN A 28 9.82 7.24 10.39
C ASN A 28 10.12 7.90 9.03
N MET A 29 9.41 7.53 7.96
CA MET A 29 9.59 8.11 6.63
C MET A 29 8.56 9.20 6.34
N ALA A 30 8.91 10.09 5.41
CA ALA A 30 7.95 11.06 4.91
C ALA A 30 6.86 10.32 4.10
N PRO A 31 5.57 10.65 4.29
CA PRO A 31 4.47 10.02 3.57
C PRO A 31 4.72 9.98 2.05
N SER A 32 5.14 11.10 1.46
CA SER A 32 5.44 11.19 0.01
C SER A 32 6.49 10.21 -0.50
N MET A 33 7.46 9.80 0.33
CA MET A 33 8.44 8.78 -0.04
C MET A 33 7.84 7.38 0.02
N VAL A 34 7.01 7.11 1.02
CA VAL A 34 6.29 5.85 1.15
C VAL A 34 5.38 5.65 -0.05
N GLU A 35 4.62 6.68 -0.43
CA GLU A 35 3.77 6.68 -1.62
C GLU A 35 4.56 6.39 -2.90
N TYR A 36 5.74 7.00 -3.06
CA TYR A 36 6.61 6.77 -4.21
C TYR A 36 7.08 5.32 -4.30
N TYR A 37 7.58 4.75 -3.20
CA TYR A 37 8.04 3.36 -3.16
C TYR A 37 6.90 2.37 -3.38
N LEU A 38 5.73 2.62 -2.79
CA LEU A 38 4.55 1.78 -2.99
C LEU A 38 4.05 1.85 -4.43
N SER A 39 4.07 3.05 -5.03
CA SER A 39 3.73 3.24 -6.44
C SER A 39 4.69 2.48 -7.35
N ASP A 40 6.00 2.56 -7.10
CA ASP A 40 7.03 1.82 -7.85
C ASP A 40 6.86 0.31 -7.71
N LEU A 41 6.64 -0.18 -6.48
CA LEU A 41 6.38 -1.59 -6.21
C LEU A 41 5.08 -2.09 -6.83
N SER A 42 4.05 -1.24 -6.90
CA SER A 42 2.78 -1.57 -7.54
C SER A 42 2.80 -1.48 -9.06
N ASN A 43 3.85 -0.89 -9.63
CA ASN A 43 3.92 -0.60 -11.06
C ASN A 43 3.97 -1.92 -11.86
N GLY A 44 2.93 -2.16 -12.66
CA GLY A 44 2.80 -3.39 -13.45
C GLY A 44 2.16 -4.57 -12.70
N ILE A 45 1.64 -4.35 -11.49
CA ILE A 45 0.85 -5.35 -10.75
C ILE A 45 -0.63 -5.20 -11.11
N GLU A 46 -1.29 -6.32 -11.40
CA GLU A 46 -2.71 -6.32 -11.72
C GLU A 46 -3.57 -6.05 -10.47
N ASN A 47 -4.70 -5.37 -10.68
CA ASN A 47 -5.67 -5.16 -9.62
C ASN A 47 -6.32 -6.49 -9.25
N ILE A 48 -6.30 -6.81 -7.96
CA ILE A 48 -6.85 -8.06 -7.44
C ILE A 48 -7.96 -7.81 -6.43
N TYR A 49 -8.75 -8.85 -6.18
CA TYR A 49 -9.78 -8.85 -5.15
C TYR A 49 -9.18 -9.29 -3.81
N LEU A 50 -9.35 -8.47 -2.78
CA LEU A 50 -8.97 -8.80 -1.40
C LEU A 50 -10.20 -9.09 -0.56
N ASN A 51 -10.21 -10.27 0.07
CA ASN A 51 -11.25 -10.61 1.05
C ASN A 51 -10.86 -10.10 2.43
N LYS A 52 -11.47 -8.97 2.85
CA LYS A 52 -11.17 -8.33 4.14
C LYS A 52 -11.46 -9.18 5.38
N ARG A 53 -12.11 -10.36 5.24
CA ARG A 53 -12.35 -11.29 6.37
C ARG A 53 -11.14 -12.14 6.76
N ASN A 54 -10.19 -12.32 5.84
CA ASN A 54 -8.97 -13.12 6.08
C ASN A 54 -7.77 -12.24 6.45
N ILE A 55 -7.98 -10.93 6.67
CA ILE A 55 -6.88 -10.05 7.07
C ILE A 55 -6.51 -10.36 8.52
N GLN A 56 -5.25 -10.72 8.73
CA GLN A 56 -4.64 -10.86 10.04
C GLN A 56 -4.28 -9.49 10.60
N ASN A 57 -3.65 -8.63 9.79
CA ASN A 57 -3.18 -7.33 10.23
C ASN A 57 -3.40 -6.26 9.15
N SER A 58 -3.67 -5.04 9.58
CA SER A 58 -3.91 -3.92 8.67
C SER A 58 -3.18 -2.69 9.15
N LEU A 59 -2.46 -2.07 8.23
CA LEU A 59 -1.74 -0.83 8.43
C LEU A 59 -2.33 0.24 7.52
N ASN A 60 -2.67 1.40 8.06
CA ASN A 60 -3.21 2.50 7.28
C ASN A 60 -2.23 3.69 7.30
N ILE A 61 -1.87 4.18 6.12
CA ILE A 61 -0.83 5.16 5.83
C ILE A 61 -1.44 6.24 4.92
N GLY A 62 -2.19 7.17 5.51
CA GLY A 62 -2.86 8.22 4.75
C GLY A 62 -3.80 7.61 3.71
N ASP A 63 -3.47 7.81 2.43
CA ASP A 63 -4.21 7.30 1.27
C ASP A 63 -3.87 5.84 0.89
N PHE A 64 -2.92 5.21 1.58
CA PHE A 64 -2.48 3.84 1.32
C PHE A 64 -2.78 2.94 2.53
N ALA A 65 -3.38 1.79 2.33
CA ALA A 65 -3.59 0.78 3.35
C ALA A 65 -2.88 -0.52 2.95
N ILE A 66 -2.03 -1.03 3.83
CA ILE A 66 -1.35 -2.32 3.65
C ILE A 66 -2.07 -3.36 4.51
N TYR A 67 -2.39 -4.50 3.93
CA TYR A 67 -3.03 -5.63 4.61
C TYR A 67 -2.13 -6.85 4.57
N LEU A 68 -2.11 -7.59 5.66
CA LEU A 68 -1.45 -8.88 5.81
C LEU A 68 -2.51 -9.95 6.05
N ASP A 69 -2.53 -10.99 5.22
CA ASP A 69 -3.39 -12.17 5.41
C ASP A 69 -2.69 -13.24 6.27
N TYR A 70 -3.44 -14.20 6.80
CA TYR A 70 -2.93 -15.37 7.52
C TYR A 70 -2.06 -16.29 6.65
N GLU A 71 -2.10 -16.15 5.33
CA GLU A 71 -1.21 -16.85 4.38
C GLU A 71 0.14 -16.13 4.14
N ASP A 72 0.43 -15.08 4.93
CA ASP A 72 1.67 -14.30 4.83
C ASP A 72 1.81 -13.56 3.47
N GLU A 73 0.66 -13.21 2.89
CA GLU A 73 0.52 -12.40 1.68
C GLU A 73 0.26 -10.94 2.04
N ILE A 74 0.91 -10.02 1.33
CA ILE A 74 0.78 -8.58 1.56
C ILE A 74 0.00 -7.94 0.42
N TYR A 75 -1.02 -7.19 0.80
CA TYR A 75 -1.91 -6.48 -0.12
C TYR A 75 -1.77 -4.99 0.11
N LEU A 76 -1.77 -4.22 -0.96
CA LEU A 76 -1.78 -2.77 -0.93
C LEU A 76 -3.09 -2.26 -1.50
N GLU A 77 -3.88 -1.61 -0.67
CA GLU A 77 -5.05 -0.83 -1.06
C GLU A 77 -4.64 0.64 -1.16
N ILE A 78 -4.68 1.20 -2.35
CA ILE A 78 -4.53 2.63 -2.59
C ILE A 78 -5.95 3.21 -2.62
N ASN A 79 -6.31 3.96 -1.60
CA ASN A 79 -7.48 4.81 -1.61
C ASN A 79 -7.14 6.03 -2.46
N ASP A 80 -7.36 5.89 -3.75
CA ASP A 80 -7.34 7.03 -4.66
C ASP A 80 -8.62 7.84 -4.37
N GLU A 81 -8.62 8.65 -3.30
CA GLU A 81 -9.58 9.76 -3.15
C GLU A 81 -9.22 10.89 -4.13
N LYS A 82 -8.89 10.55 -5.39
CA LYS A 82 -9.11 11.45 -6.52
C LYS A 82 -10.50 11.18 -7.09
N GLU A 83 -11.52 11.31 -6.24
CA GLU A 83 -12.79 11.84 -6.75
C GLU A 83 -12.53 13.31 -7.12
N ASP A 84 -12.55 13.60 -8.43
CA ASP A 84 -12.94 14.88 -9.02
C ASP A 84 -12.25 16.16 -8.48
N PHE A 85 -10.94 16.29 -8.69
CA PHE A 85 -10.35 17.62 -8.96
C PHE A 85 -10.16 17.88 -10.45
N GLU A 86 -10.91 17.18 -11.33
CA GLU A 86 -11.24 17.74 -12.63
C GLU A 86 -12.28 18.83 -12.41
N THR A 87 -11.80 19.99 -11.94
CA THR A 87 -12.55 21.23 -12.07
C THR A 87 -12.98 21.33 -13.52
N SER A 88 -14.28 21.19 -13.75
CA SER A 88 -14.96 21.55 -14.98
C SER A 88 -14.58 22.98 -15.34
N SER A 89 -13.49 23.14 -16.09
CA SER A 89 -13.17 24.40 -16.75
C SER A 89 -13.99 24.44 -18.02
N LEU A 90 -15.21 24.96 -17.87
CA LEU A 90 -15.98 25.53 -18.98
C LEU A 90 -15.13 26.63 -19.63
N TRP A 91 -14.63 26.37 -20.83
CA TRP A 91 -14.26 27.39 -21.81
C TRP A 91 -14.73 26.93 -23.19
#